data_AF-A0A2I1IQU8-F1
#
_entry.id   AF-A0A2I1IQU8-F1
#
_cell.length_a   1.000
_cell.length_b   1.000
_cell.length_c   1.000
_cell.angle_alpha   90.00
_cell.angle_beta   90.00
_cell.angle_gamma   90.00
#
_symmetry.space_group_name_H-M   'P 1'
#
loop_
_entity.id
_entity.type
_entity.pdbx_description
1 polymer ?
#
loop_
_entity_poly.entity_id
_entity_poly.type
_entity_poly.pdbx_seq_one_letter_code
_entity_poly.pdbx_strand_id
1 'polypeptide(L)'
;MDLDEQGFFPTFNTLHLPVGGSRFRPGIEDVLQMAVSEFGIDAQDNWKRYLEDSRADYRESQVKAMVAEHPELAVTALSELGYEIDGSNTKQLKQRPFDSLRVY
;
A
#
# COMPACT_ATOMS: atom_id res chain seq x y z
N MET A 1 15.22 21.31 31.97
CA MET A 1 15.48 20.04 31.26
C MET A 1 15.76 20.49 29.85
N ASP A 2 17.02 20.87 29.65
CA ASP A 2 17.44 21.64 28.50
C ASP A 2 18.01 20.66 27.49
N LEU A 3 17.25 20.45 26.42
CA LEU A 3 17.69 19.76 25.22
C LEU A 3 18.37 20.81 24.34
N ASP A 4 19.59 20.49 23.97
CA ASP A 4 20.53 21.22 23.14
C ASP A 4 19.99 21.55 21.73
N GLU A 5 19.66 22.84 21.57
CA GLU A 5 19.82 23.78 20.44
C GLU A 5 19.85 23.37 18.94
N GLN A 6 19.69 22.12 18.51
CA GLN A 6 19.52 21.79 17.07
C GLN A 6 18.72 20.51 16.77
N GLY A 7 18.00 19.94 17.74
CA GLY A 7 17.09 18.82 17.50
C GLY A 7 15.74 19.29 16.94
N PHE A 8 15.59 19.32 15.61
CA PHE A 8 14.27 19.54 14.99
C PHE A 8 13.35 18.36 15.36
N PHE A 9 12.44 18.60 16.31
CA PHE A 9 11.40 17.63 16.65
C PHE A 9 10.27 17.78 15.63
N PRO A 10 10.03 16.82 14.73
CA PRO A 10 8.99 16.97 13.72
C PRO A 10 7.63 17.01 14.43
N THR A 11 6.90 18.09 14.20
CA THR A 11 5.48 18.18 14.55
C THR A 11 4.65 17.36 13.56
N PHE A 12 3.42 16.98 13.93
CA PHE A 12 2.50 16.30 13.02
C PHE A 12 2.31 17.03 11.67
N ASN A 13 2.49 18.36 11.68
CA ASN A 13 2.35 19.22 10.50
C ASN A 13 3.62 19.29 9.63
N THR A 14 4.77 18.82 10.15
CA THR A 14 6.04 18.72 9.42
C THR A 14 6.38 17.26 9.07
N LEU A 15 5.53 16.32 9.47
CA LEU A 15 5.67 14.90 9.20
C LEU A 15 5.20 14.61 7.77
N HIS A 16 6.15 14.38 6.85
CA HIS A 16 5.83 13.89 5.52
C HIS A 16 5.72 12.38 5.55
N LEU A 17 4.49 11.87 5.41
CA LEU A 17 4.30 10.49 5.01
C LEU A 17 4.74 10.41 3.54
N PRO A 18 5.81 9.66 3.19
CA PRO A 18 6.24 9.47 1.82
C PRO A 18 5.23 8.57 1.13
N VAL A 19 4.04 9.10 0.86
CA VAL A 19 2.97 8.44 0.15
C VAL A 19 3.48 8.21 -1.28
N GLY A 20 3.81 6.96 -1.59
CA GLY A 20 4.34 6.55 -2.89
C GLY A 20 3.31 6.62 -4.03
N GLY A 21 2.67 7.77 -4.22
CA GLY A 21 1.76 8.04 -5.34
C GLY A 21 0.28 8.22 -4.96
N SER A 22 -0.58 8.26 -5.99
CA SER A 22 -1.97 8.68 -5.86
C SER A 22 -2.86 7.60 -5.24
N ARG A 23 -3.41 7.92 -4.06
CA ARG A 23 -4.67 7.40 -3.51
C ARG A 23 -4.75 5.94 -3.05
N PHE A 24 -3.68 5.36 -2.55
CA PHE A 24 -3.79 4.22 -1.64
C PHE A 24 -3.38 4.64 -0.23
N ARG A 25 -4.06 4.13 0.80
CA ARG A 25 -3.86 4.52 2.21
C ARG A 25 -2.36 4.41 2.55
N PRO A 26 -1.79 5.35 3.34
CA PRO A 26 -0.42 5.22 3.82
C PRO A 26 -0.22 3.84 4.44
N GLY A 27 0.77 3.10 3.93
CA GLY A 27 1.14 1.77 4.41
C GLY A 27 2.06 1.84 5.61
N ILE A 28 2.31 0.68 6.25
CA ILE A 28 3.35 0.60 7.30
C ILE A 28 4.73 0.90 6.71
N GLU A 29 4.94 0.61 5.42
CA GLU A 29 6.14 0.91 4.67
C GLU A 29 6.43 2.41 4.62
N ASP A 30 5.39 3.25 4.53
CA ASP A 30 5.55 4.70 4.51
C ASP A 30 5.99 5.22 5.88
N VAL A 31 5.49 4.60 6.96
CA VAL A 31 5.92 4.89 8.33
C VAL A 31 7.36 4.43 8.56
N LEU A 32 7.74 3.24 8.08
CA LEU A 32 9.11 2.73 8.18
C LEU A 32 10.10 3.59 7.39
N GLN A 33 9.73 4.04 6.18
CA GLN A 33 10.57 4.94 5.40
C GLN A 33 10.75 6.29 6.09
N MET A 34 9.68 6.84 6.64
CA MET A 34 9.72 8.09 7.42
C MET A 34 10.58 7.93 8.69
N ALA A 35 10.46 6.82 9.40
CA ALA A 35 11.28 6.48 10.57
C ALA A 35 12.79 6.55 10.24
N VAL A 36 13.19 5.97 9.11
CA VAL A 36 14.60 6.01 8.68
C VAL A 36 15.00 7.39 8.14
N SER A 37 14.15 8.04 7.35
CA SER A 37 14.51 9.25 6.60
C SER A 37 14.41 10.54 7.41
N GLU A 38 13.42 10.63 8.31
CA GLU A 38 13.12 11.84 9.09
C GLU A 38 13.64 11.75 10.53
N PHE A 39 13.75 10.54 11.09
CA PHE A 39 14.21 10.33 12.47
C PHE A 39 15.61 9.73 12.58
N GLY A 40 16.27 9.45 11.44
CA GLY A 40 17.64 8.94 11.41
C GLY A 40 17.81 7.55 12.04
N ILE A 41 16.76 6.72 12.03
CA ILE A 41 16.84 5.36 12.54
C ILE A 41 17.74 4.51 11.64
N ASP A 42 18.67 3.78 12.27
CA ASP A 42 19.55 2.85 11.57
C ASP A 42 18.74 1.75 10.86
N ALA A 43 19.07 1.51 9.60
CA ALA A 43 18.44 0.49 8.78
C ALA A 43 19.50 -0.40 8.12
N GLN A 44 19.12 -1.66 7.88
CA GLN A 44 19.97 -2.59 7.14
C GLN A 44 20.15 -2.14 5.69
N ASP A 45 21.23 -2.59 5.05
CA ASP A 45 21.43 -2.36 3.62
C ASP A 45 20.22 -2.84 2.81
N ASN A 46 19.93 -2.14 1.71
CA ASN A 46 18.81 -2.43 0.81
C ASN A 46 17.39 -2.31 1.42
N TRP A 47 17.21 -1.74 2.64
CA TRP A 47 15.88 -1.56 3.24
C TRP A 47 14.87 -0.89 2.29
N LYS A 48 15.31 0.10 1.50
CA LYS A 48 14.45 0.80 0.53
C LYS A 48 13.84 -0.16 -0.49
N ARG A 49 14.62 -1.13 -0.97
CA ARG A 49 14.16 -2.13 -1.94
C ARG A 49 13.07 -3.01 -1.32
N TYR A 50 13.25 -3.47 -0.09
CA TYR A 50 12.24 -4.28 0.60
C TYR A 50 10.93 -3.51 0.81
N LEU A 51 10.99 -2.21 1.09
CA LEU A 51 9.78 -1.39 1.18
C LEU A 51 9.10 -1.21 -0.18
N GLU A 52 9.85 -1.00 -1.25
CA GLU A 52 9.29 -0.92 -2.61
C GLU A 52 8.64 -2.24 -3.06
N ASP A 53 9.30 -3.37 -2.78
CA ASP A 53 8.78 -4.71 -3.08
C ASP A 53 7.47 -4.96 -2.29
N SER A 54 7.47 -4.67 -0.98
CA SER A 54 6.26 -4.78 -0.14
C SER A 54 5.12 -3.88 -0.63
N ARG A 55 5.43 -2.64 -1.02
CA ARG A 55 4.43 -1.71 -1.60
C ARG A 55 3.86 -2.25 -2.91
N ALA A 56 4.68 -2.88 -3.75
CA ALA A 56 4.22 -3.46 -5.00
C ALA A 56 3.24 -4.62 -4.74
N ASP A 57 3.61 -5.54 -3.85
CA ASP A 57 2.78 -6.69 -3.45
C ASP A 57 1.45 -6.23 -2.83
N TYR A 58 1.50 -5.22 -1.97
CA TYR A 58 0.32 -4.64 -1.35
C TYR A 58 -0.59 -3.95 -2.37
N ARG A 59 -0.02 -3.16 -3.29
CA ARG A 59 -0.79 -2.49 -4.36
C ARG A 59 -1.49 -3.51 -5.26
N GLU A 60 -0.81 -4.59 -5.64
CA GLU A 60 -1.42 -5.65 -6.44
C GLU A 60 -2.61 -6.29 -5.70
N SER A 61 -2.43 -6.59 -4.41
CA SER A 61 -3.46 -7.18 -3.56
C SER A 61 -4.68 -6.25 -3.41
N GLN A 62 -4.44 -4.95 -3.21
CA GLN A 62 -5.49 -3.93 -3.12
C GLN A 62 -6.27 -3.78 -4.42
N VAL A 63 -5.60 -3.76 -5.57
CA VAL A 63 -6.27 -3.71 -6.88
C VAL A 63 -7.14 -4.94 -7.08
N LYS A 64 -6.61 -6.14 -6.80
CA LYS A 64 -7.40 -7.39 -6.88
C LYS A 64 -8.63 -7.36 -5.97
N ALA A 65 -8.48 -6.89 -4.74
CA ALA A 65 -9.59 -6.76 -3.80
C ALA A 65 -10.66 -5.78 -4.32
N MET A 66 -10.25 -4.58 -4.78
CA MET A 66 -11.17 -3.59 -5.34
C MET A 66 -11.91 -4.10 -6.58
N VAL A 67 -11.23 -4.82 -7.48
CA VAL A 67 -11.87 -5.45 -8.64
C VAL A 67 -12.87 -6.53 -8.22
N ALA A 68 -12.56 -7.31 -7.17
CA ALA A 68 -13.47 -8.32 -6.66
C ALA A 68 -14.71 -7.74 -5.96
N GLU A 69 -14.55 -6.60 -5.27
CA GLU A 69 -15.63 -5.89 -4.58
C GLU A 69 -16.53 -5.10 -5.54
N HIS A 70 -15.94 -4.56 -6.62
CA HIS A 70 -16.61 -3.71 -7.60
C HIS A 70 -16.34 -4.17 -9.05
N PRO A 71 -16.74 -5.39 -9.42
CA PRO A 71 -16.44 -5.96 -10.73
C PRO A 71 -17.03 -5.13 -11.89
N GLU A 72 -18.17 -4.47 -11.70
CA GLU A 72 -18.80 -3.60 -12.69
C GLU A 72 -17.96 -2.37 -13.04
N LEU A 73 -17.29 -1.77 -12.05
CA LEU A 73 -16.39 -0.64 -12.27
C LEU A 73 -15.13 -1.11 -13.02
N ALA A 74 -14.62 -2.28 -12.68
CA ALA A 74 -13.49 -2.88 -13.38
C ALA A 74 -13.81 -3.19 -14.86
N VAL A 75 -14.97 -3.78 -15.13
CA VAL A 75 -15.43 -4.06 -16.52
C VAL A 75 -15.58 -2.76 -17.30
N THR A 76 -16.18 -1.72 -16.71
CA THR A 76 -16.37 -0.42 -17.36
C THR A 76 -15.02 0.20 -17.71
N ALA A 77 -14.10 0.29 -16.75
CA ALA A 77 -12.78 0.88 -16.97
C ALA A 77 -11.96 0.11 -18.03
N LEU A 78 -12.02 -1.22 -18.03
CA LEU A 78 -11.35 -2.04 -19.04
C LEU A 78 -11.99 -1.87 -20.43
N SER A 79 -13.31 -1.76 -20.50
CA SER A 79 -14.03 -1.54 -21.76
C SER A 79 -13.70 -0.17 -22.37
N GLU A 80 -13.59 0.88 -21.56
CA GLU A 80 -13.17 2.22 -22.00
C GLU A 80 -11.75 2.25 -22.55
N LEU A 81 -10.88 1.35 -22.07
CA LEU A 81 -9.53 1.14 -22.60
C LEU A 81 -9.51 0.26 -23.87
N GLY A 82 -10.66 -0.22 -24.35
CA GLY A 82 -10.79 -1.03 -25.55
C GLY A 82 -10.63 -2.54 -25.34
N TYR A 83 -10.68 -3.02 -24.09
CA TYR A 83 -10.67 -4.46 -23.82
C TYR A 83 -12.08 -5.06 -23.96
N GLU A 84 -12.18 -6.22 -24.59
CA GLU A 84 -13.39 -7.04 -24.60
C GLU A 84 -13.33 -8.06 -23.45
N ILE A 85 -14.33 -8.04 -22.56
CA ILE A 85 -14.43 -8.93 -21.40
C ILE A 85 -15.50 -9.99 -21.66
N ASP A 86 -15.14 -11.27 -21.66
CA ASP A 86 -16.08 -12.39 -21.76
C ASP A 86 -16.39 -13.00 -20.38
N GLY A 87 -17.62 -12.81 -19.92
CA GLY A 87 -18.13 -13.36 -18.65
C GLY A 87 -18.64 -14.81 -18.72
N SER A 88 -18.58 -15.46 -19.89
CA SER A 88 -19.14 -16.80 -20.09
C SER A 88 -18.31 -17.92 -19.42
N ASN A 89 -17.03 -17.67 -19.12
CA ASN A 89 -16.13 -18.61 -18.44
C ASN A 89 -16.11 -18.42 -16.91
N THR A 90 -17.29 -18.36 -16.29
CA THR A 90 -17.42 -18.37 -14.82
C THR A 90 -17.24 -19.80 -14.29
N LYS A 91 -16.01 -20.33 -14.35
CA LYS A 91 -15.66 -21.48 -13.50
C LYS A 91 -15.92 -21.07 -12.05
N GLN A 92 -16.91 -21.72 -11.44
CA GLN A 92 -17.42 -21.51 -10.08
C GLN A 92 -16.33 -21.02 -9.11
N LEU A 93 -16.31 -19.71 -8.87
CA LEU A 93 -15.59 -19.15 -7.74
C LEU A 93 -16.38 -19.59 -6.50
N LYS A 94 -16.04 -20.78 -5.97
CA LYS A 94 -16.43 -21.15 -4.61
C LYS A 94 -15.99 -19.98 -3.73
N GLN A 95 -16.96 -19.34 -3.07
CA GLN A 95 -16.70 -18.32 -2.07
C GLN A 95 -15.66 -18.90 -1.11
N ARG A 96 -14.42 -18.40 -1.16
CA ARG A 96 -13.46 -18.74 -0.13
C ARG A 96 -13.97 -18.05 1.13
N PRO A 97 -14.29 -18.77 2.20
CA PRO A 97 -14.52 -18.10 3.47
C PRO A 97 -13.27 -17.26 3.76
N PHE A 98 -13.49 -16.02 4.21
CA PHE A 98 -12.45 -15.13 4.68
C PHE A 98 -11.88 -15.72 5.98
N ASP A 99 -11.12 -16.80 5.84
CA ASP A 99 -10.66 -17.60 6.96
C ASP A 99 -9.38 -16.98 7.53
N SER A 100 -9.58 -16.23 8.61
CA SER A 100 -8.67 -16.08 9.75
C SER A 100 -7.16 -16.04 9.46
N LEU A 101 -6.68 -14.89 8.93
CA LEU A 101 -5.27 -14.53 9.09
C LEU A 101 -5.01 -14.19 10.57
N ARG A 102 -4.30 -15.11 11.23
CA ARG A 102 -3.68 -14.94 12.54
C ARG A 102 -2.94 -13.60 12.60
N VAL A 103 -3.41 -12.73 13.49
CA VAL A 103 -2.61 -11.64 14.04
C VAL A 103 -1.59 -12.29 14.98
N TYR A 104 -0.31 -12.23 14.62
CA TYR A 104 0.81 -12.44 15.54
C TYR A 104 1.06 -11.17 16.34
#